data_AF-J5PR03-F1
#
_entry.id   AF-J5PR03-F1
#
_cell.length_a   1.000
_cell.length_b   1.000
_cell.length_c   1.000
_cell.angle_alpha   90.00
_cell.angle_beta   90.00
_cell.angle_gamma   90.00
#
_symmetry.space_group_name_H-M   'P 1'
#
loop_
_entity.id
_entity.type
_entity.pdbx_description
1 polymer ?
#
loop_
_entity_poly.entity_id
_entity_poly.type
_entity_poly.pdbx_seq_one_letter_code
_entity_poly.pdbx_strand_id
1 'polypeptide(L)'
;MKVKVAKWGNSLAVRLPKAAAEAVGLSPGTELEVTVEGRELRLRQAVGYTRYRLADLVAEARRLGPENEPPTVDWGPDRGSEIIDDEYSRGEITLDDVSNKDASGKR
;
A
#
# COMPACT_ATOMS: atom_id res chain seq x y z
N MET A 1 5.45 8.89 37.92
CA MET A 1 4.70 10.11 37.52
C MET A 1 3.24 9.94 37.87
N LYS A 2 2.54 11.01 38.29
CA LYS A 2 1.10 10.99 38.57
C LYS A 2 0.41 11.98 37.64
N VAL A 3 -0.69 11.57 37.02
CA VAL A 3 -1.51 12.42 36.15
C VAL A 3 -2.94 12.45 36.69
N LYS A 4 -3.68 13.51 36.38
CA LYS A 4 -5.09 13.63 36.74
C LYS A 4 -5.95 13.33 35.51
N VAL A 5 -7.07 12.66 35.74
CA VAL A 5 -8.13 12.51 34.74
C VAL A 5 -8.88 13.84 34.64
N ALA A 6 -9.16 14.28 33.42
CA ALA A 6 -9.90 15.50 33.11
C ALA A 6 -11.03 15.20 32.13
N LYS A 7 -12.02 16.09 32.06
CA LYS A 7 -13.07 16.03 31.04
C LYS A 7 -12.61 16.76 29.78
N TRP A 8 -12.72 16.10 28.63
CA TRP A 8 -12.52 16.69 27.30
C TRP A 8 -13.76 16.41 26.46
N GLY A 9 -14.58 17.45 26.25
CA GLY A 9 -15.90 17.29 25.65
C GLY A 9 -16.79 16.40 26.51
N ASN A 10 -17.35 15.34 25.92
CA ASN A 10 -18.19 14.36 26.62
C ASN A 10 -17.40 13.19 27.24
N SER A 11 -16.09 13.16 27.05
CA SER A 11 -15.24 12.03 27.45
C SER A 11 -14.26 12.39 28.55
N LEU A 12 -13.72 11.37 29.21
CA LEU A 12 -12.58 11.50 30.12
C LEU A 12 -11.28 11.33 29.35
N ALA A 13 -10.26 12.10 29.73
CA ALA A 13 -8.94 12.07 29.13
C ALA A 13 -7.86 12.19 30.21
N VAL A 14 -6.69 11.63 29.92
CA VAL A 14 -5.47 11.83 30.70
C VAL A 14 -4.46 12.58 29.86
N ARG A 15 -3.77 13.55 30.46
CA ARG A 15 -2.64 14.21 29.77
C ARG A 15 -1.44 13.30 29.85
N LEU A 16 -0.88 12.94 28.70
CA LEU A 16 0.39 12.21 28.63
C LEU A 16 1.55 13.19 28.75
N PRO A 17 2.46 13.04 29.72
CA PRO A 17 3.65 13.86 29.81
C PRO A 17 4.53 13.68 28.57
N LYS A 18 5.15 14.76 28.09
CA LYS A 18 5.99 14.77 26.89
C LYS A 18 7.02 13.63 26.87
N ALA A 19 7.77 13.46 27.97
CA ALA A 19 8.76 12.40 28.11
C ALA A 19 8.19 10.98 27.95
N ALA A 20 6.95 10.75 28.42
CA ALA A 20 6.29 9.45 28.25
C ALA A 20 5.83 9.24 26.79
N ALA A 21 5.25 10.27 26.17
CA ALA A 21 4.83 10.22 24.78
C ALA A 21 6.02 9.97 23.83
N GLU A 22 7.15 10.66 24.04
CA GLU A 22 8.36 10.47 23.24
C GLU A 22 8.99 9.09 23.44
N ALA A 23 9.04 8.59 24.67
CA ALA A 23 9.61 7.26 24.96
C ALA A 23 8.87 6.12 24.25
N VAL A 24 7.58 6.28 23.97
CA VAL A 24 6.77 5.31 23.22
C VAL A 24 6.41 5.78 21.80
N GLY A 25 7.06 6.85 21.31
CA GLY A 25 6.91 7.33 19.93
C GLY A 25 5.50 7.81 19.54
N LEU A 26 4.72 8.33 20.50
CA LEU A 26 3.37 8.82 20.24
C LEU A 26 3.40 10.26 19.69
N SER A 27 2.59 10.50 18.67
CA SER A 27 2.32 11.82 18.11
C SER A 27 0.82 12.16 18.16
N PRO A 28 0.45 13.44 18.06
CA PRO A 28 -0.95 13.81 17.89
C PRO A 28 -1.55 13.06 16.68
N GLY A 29 -2.69 12.39 16.89
CA GLY A 29 -3.36 11.59 15.85
C GLY A 29 -2.96 10.11 15.83
N THR A 30 -2.00 9.66 16.64
CA THR A 30 -1.74 8.22 16.78
C THR A 30 -2.96 7.50 17.36
N GLU A 31 -3.42 6.46 16.68
CA GLU A 31 -4.48 5.58 17.17
C GLU A 31 -3.93 4.59 18.21
N LEU A 32 -4.68 4.42 19.29
CA LEU A 32 -4.35 3.53 20.40
C LEU A 32 -5.49 2.55 20.64
N GLU A 33 -5.14 1.29 20.82
CA GLU A 33 -6.03 0.30 21.40
C GLU A 33 -6.00 0.43 22.92
N VAL A 34 -7.18 0.49 23.54
CA VAL A 34 -7.34 0.55 24.99
C VAL A 34 -7.90 -0.77 25.48
N THR A 35 -7.15 -1.46 26.33
CA THR A 35 -7.56 -2.71 26.97
C THR A 35 -7.71 -2.50 28.48
N VAL A 36 -8.73 -3.13 29.07
CA VAL A 36 -9.00 -3.08 30.51
C VAL A 36 -8.63 -4.43 31.12
N GLU A 37 -7.62 -4.44 31.98
CA GLU A 37 -7.18 -5.63 32.71
C GLU A 37 -7.38 -5.37 34.21
N GLY A 38 -8.51 -5.83 34.76
CA GLY A 38 -8.89 -5.60 36.16
C GLY A 38 -9.13 -4.11 36.46
N ARG A 39 -8.18 -3.47 37.16
CA ARG A 39 -8.20 -2.03 37.47
C ARG A 39 -7.17 -1.23 36.68
N GLU A 40 -6.55 -1.83 35.68
CA GLU A 40 -5.54 -1.20 34.83
C GLU A 40 -6.12 -0.87 33.45
N LEU A 41 -5.75 0.31 32.93
CA LEU A 41 -5.93 0.67 31.53
C LEU A 41 -4.58 0.49 30.83
N ARG A 42 -4.54 -0.39 29.83
CA ARG A 42 -3.36 -0.60 28.99
C ARG A 42 -3.58 0.00 27.62
N LEU A 43 -2.72 0.93 27.25
CA LEU A 43 -2.69 1.59 25.95
C LEU A 43 -1.62 0.93 25.09
N ARG A 44 -1.99 0.50 23.89
CA ARG A 44 -1.05 -0.04 22.88
C ARG A 44 -1.28 0.70 21.58
N GLN A 45 -0.22 0.95 20.80
CA GLN A 45 -0.42 1.51 19.46
C GLN A 45 -1.28 0.55 18.62
N ALA A 46 -2.32 1.08 18.00
CA ALA A 46 -3.14 0.30 17.10
C ALA A 46 -2.29 -0.06 15.88
N VAL A 47 -2.00 -1.36 15.70
CA VAL A 47 -1.34 -1.83 14.49
C VAL A 47 -2.44 -1.99 13.45
N GLY A 48 -2.54 -1.05 12.51
CA GLY A 48 -3.58 -1.02 11.46
C GLY A 48 -3.52 -2.16 10.45
N TYR A 49 -2.62 -3.12 10.63
CA TYR A 49 -2.52 -4.34 9.83
C TYR A 49 -2.22 -5.53 10.74
N THR A 50 -2.93 -6.63 10.51
CA THR A 50 -2.58 -7.91 11.12
C THR A 50 -1.14 -8.26 10.69
N ARG A 51 -0.27 -8.49 11.66
CA ARG A 51 1.06 -9.06 11.37
C ARG A 51 0.89 -10.52 11.01
N TYR A 52 0.81 -10.82 9.72
CA TYR A 52 0.86 -12.19 9.24
C TYR A 52 2.31 -12.67 9.20
N ARG A 53 2.55 -13.92 9.61
CA ARG A 53 3.84 -14.56 9.30
C ARG A 53 3.76 -15.05 7.86
N LEU A 54 4.87 -14.96 7.13
CA LEU A 54 4.98 -15.50 5.78
C LEU A 54 4.53 -16.97 5.72
N ALA A 55 4.89 -17.76 6.73
CA ALA A 55 4.47 -19.16 6.84
C ALA A 55 2.95 -19.33 6.88
N ASP A 56 2.23 -18.43 7.58
CA ASP A 56 0.77 -18.49 7.68
C ASP A 56 0.12 -18.12 6.34
N LEU A 57 0.67 -17.11 5.64
CA LEU A 57 0.20 -16.71 4.31
C LEU A 57 0.39 -17.82 3.28
N VAL A 58 1.56 -18.47 3.28
CA VAL A 58 1.86 -19.57 2.35
C VAL A 58 1.00 -20.80 2.66
N ALA A 59 0.78 -21.12 3.93
CA ALA A 59 -0.11 -22.21 4.33
C ALA A 59 -1.55 -21.94 3.87
N GLU A 60 -2.02 -20.70 4.00
CA GLU A 60 -3.36 -20.31 3.58
C GLU A 60 -3.52 -20.35 2.05
N ALA A 61 -2.54 -19.85 1.28
CA ALA A 61 -2.55 -19.95 -0.18
C ALA A 61 -2.65 -21.41 -0.64
N ARG A 62 -1.88 -22.32 -0.03
CA ARG A 62 -1.95 -23.77 -0.32
C ARG A 62 -3.28 -24.39 0.08
N ARG A 63 -3.89 -23.95 1.19
CA ARG A 63 -5.20 -24.42 1.66
C ARG A 63 -6.32 -23.99 0.72
N LEU A 64 -6.25 -22.77 0.19
CA LEU A 64 -7.25 -22.21 -0.71
C LEU A 64 -7.22 -22.81 -2.11
N GLY A 65 -6.07 -23.36 -2.55
CA GLY A 65 -5.98 -24.13 -3.79
C GLY A 65 -5.08 -23.48 -4.85
N PRO A 66 -4.79 -24.20 -5.95
CA PRO A 66 -3.84 -23.78 -6.99
C PRO A 66 -4.16 -22.43 -7.64
N GLU A 67 -5.43 -22.03 -7.67
CA GLU A 67 -5.89 -20.74 -8.17
C GLU A 67 -5.41 -19.54 -7.33
N ASN A 68 -4.98 -19.78 -6.09
CA ASN A 68 -4.39 -18.77 -5.19
C ASN A 68 -2.85 -18.80 -5.21
N GLU A 69 -2.25 -19.67 -6.02
CA GLU A 69 -0.82 -19.67 -6.32
C GLU A 69 -0.61 -19.05 -7.71
N PRO A 70 -0.36 -17.74 -7.81
CA PRO A 70 -0.26 -17.08 -9.10
C PRO A 70 0.93 -17.66 -9.89
N PRO A 71 0.77 -17.90 -11.20
CA PRO A 71 1.87 -18.38 -12.02
C PRO A 71 2.98 -17.33 -12.10
N THR A 72 4.21 -17.77 -12.37
CA THR A 72 5.28 -16.84 -12.71
C THR A 72 4.92 -16.09 -14.00
N VAL A 73 4.89 -14.76 -13.91
CA VAL A 73 4.63 -13.90 -15.06
C VAL A 73 5.95 -13.59 -15.74
N ASP A 74 6.09 -14.00 -17.00
CA ASP A 74 7.16 -13.53 -17.89
C ASP A 74 6.72 -12.17 -18.46
N TRP A 75 7.40 -11.11 -18.02
CA TRP A 75 7.13 -9.74 -18.46
C TRP A 75 7.75 -9.42 -19.83
N GLY A 76 8.48 -10.38 -20.41
CA GLY A 76 9.23 -10.18 -21.64
C GLY A 76 10.52 -9.38 -21.43
N PRO A 77 11.22 -9.02 -22.52
CA PRO A 77 12.45 -8.24 -22.46
C PRO A 77 12.19 -6.81 -21.98
N ASP A 78 13.21 -6.18 -21.38
CA ASP A 78 13.19 -4.77 -20.97
C ASP A 78 12.89 -3.86 -22.18
N ARG A 79 11.65 -3.39 -22.31
CA ARG A 79 11.21 -2.48 -23.38
C ARG A 79 10.50 -1.27 -22.77
N GLY A 80 10.95 -0.07 -23.12
CA GLY A 80 10.27 1.18 -22.77
C GLY A 80 9.06 1.45 -23.68
N SER A 81 8.19 2.37 -23.26
CA SER A 81 6.99 2.76 -24.02
C SER A 81 7.29 3.50 -25.33
N GLU A 82 8.55 3.83 -25.61
CA GLU A 82 8.98 4.44 -26.87
C GLU A 82 8.97 3.47 -28.06
N ILE A 83 8.92 2.16 -27.83
CA ILE A 83 8.86 1.16 -28.90
C ILE A 83 7.40 0.94 -29.27
N ILE A 84 6.95 1.57 -30.35
CA ILE A 84 5.63 1.32 -30.96
C ILE A 84 5.79 0.12 -31.91
N ASP A 85 4.98 -0.94 -31.76
CA ASP A 85 4.97 -2.06 -32.72
C ASP A 85 3.96 -1.77 -33.84
N ASP A 86 4.37 -0.96 -34.81
CA ASP A 86 3.59 -0.61 -35.99
C ASP A 86 4.29 -1.02 -37.30
N GLU A 87 3.58 -0.91 -38.42
CA GLU A 87 4.09 -1.25 -39.76
C GLU A 87 5.41 -0.51 -40.08
N TYR A 88 5.57 0.71 -39.55
CA TYR A 88 6.77 1.52 -39.72
C TYR A 88 7.96 0.95 -38.93
N SER A 89 7.73 0.57 -37.68
CA SER A 89 8.74 0.00 -36.79
C SER A 89 9.18 -1.42 -37.19
N ARG A 90 8.32 -2.14 -37.91
CA ARG A 90 8.67 -3.43 -38.56
C ARG A 90 9.36 -3.28 -39.91
N GLY A 91 9.49 -2.06 -40.44
CA GLY A 91 10.08 -1.79 -41.75
C GLY A 91 9.19 -2.24 -42.92
N GLU A 92 7.90 -2.49 -42.68
CA GLU A 92 6.92 -2.86 -43.70
C GLU A 92 6.47 -1.64 -44.52
N ILE A 93 6.56 -0.45 -43.92
CA ILE A 93 6.37 0.84 -44.59
C ILE A 93 7.53 1.78 -44.28
N THR A 94 7.83 2.65 -45.21
CA THR A 94 8.86 3.70 -45.06
C THR A 94 8.23 5.02 -44.61
N LEU A 95 9.08 5.97 -44.19
CA LEU A 95 8.63 7.31 -43.80
C LEU A 95 7.97 8.04 -44.98
N ASP A 96 8.42 7.73 -46.19
CA ASP A 96 7.85 8.25 -47.45
C ASP A 96 6.45 7.69 -47.70
N ASP A 97 6.21 6.40 -47.42
CA ASP A 97 4.89 5.78 -47.57
C ASP A 97 3.84 6.38 -46.63
N VAL A 98 4.25 6.72 -45.40
CA VAL A 98 3.40 7.40 -44.42
C VAL A 98 3.10 8.84 -44.87
N SER A 99 4.13 9.57 -45.29
CA SER A 99 4.00 11.00 -45.66
C SER A 99 3.16 11.21 -46.92
N ASN A 100 3.18 10.26 -47.85
CA ASN A 100 2.50 10.37 -49.14
C ASN A 100 1.04 9.87 -49.12
N LYS A 101 0.68 8.99 -48.17
CA LYS A 101 -0.73 8.58 -47.95
C LYS A 101 -1.64 9.76 -47.60
N ASP A 102 -1.18 10.65 -46.72
CA ASP A 102 -1.95 11.82 -46.26
C ASP A 102 -2.17 12.88 -47.36
N ALA A 103 -1.29 12.94 -48.37
CA ALA A 103 -1.41 13.85 -49.50
C ALA A 103 -2.47 13.40 -50.52
N SER A 104 -2.81 12.11 -50.55
CA SER A 104 -3.74 11.52 -51.53
C SER A 104 -5.21 11.55 -51.09
N GLY A 105 -5.50 11.82 -49.82
CA GLY A 105 -6.85 11.83 -49.23
C GLY A 105 -7.62 13.15 -49.28
N LYS A 106 -7.02 14.24 -49.79
CA LYS A 106 -7.72 15.52 -50.00
C LYS A 106 -8.06 15.71 -51.49
N ARG A 107 -9.11 15.04 -51.95
CA ARG A 107 -9.90 15.44 -53.11
C ARG A 107 -11.38 15.25 -52.82
#